data_AF-A0A7Z1N759-F1
#
_entry.id   AF-A0A7Z1N759-F1
#
_cell.length_a   1.000
_cell.length_b   1.000
_cell.length_c   1.000
_cell.angle_alpha   90.00
_cell.angle_beta   90.00
_cell.angle_gamma   90.00
#
_symmetry.space_group_name_H-M   'P 1'
#
loop_
_entity.id
_entity.type
_entity.pdbx_description
1 polymer ?
#
loop_
_entity_poly.entity_id
_entity_poly.type
_entity_poly.pdbx_seq_one_letter_code
_entity_poly.pdbx_strand_id
1 'polypeptide(L)' 'EIDQTPNATDEEKAAAKAKVDEAVTTAKNAIDQATNNAGVDTAKTNGVDSINNVQPTVVKKDEAKTAIENAA' A
#
# COMPACT_ATOMS: atom_id res chain seq x y z
N GLU A 1 0.62 9.15 -4.69
CA GLU A 1 -0.67 8.55 -5.07
C GLU A 1 -1.59 8.31 -3.88
N ILE A 2 -1.14 7.66 -2.79
CA ILE A 2 -1.96 7.42 -1.58
C ILE A 2 -2.73 8.67 -1.10
N ASP A 3 -2.07 9.82 -0.97
CA ASP A 3 -2.69 11.06 -0.47
C ASP A 3 -3.79 11.61 -1.39
N GLN A 4 -3.71 11.29 -2.67
CA GLN A 4 -4.65 11.73 -3.71
C GLN A 4 -5.80 10.76 -3.90
N THR A 5 -5.83 9.63 -3.18
CA THR A 5 -6.91 8.62 -3.28
C THR A 5 -8.25 9.29 -2.92
N PRO A 6 -9.17 9.43 -3.89
CA PRO A 6 -10.46 10.05 -3.64
C PRO A 6 -11.26 9.25 -2.61
N ASN A 7 -12.10 9.93 -1.84
CA ASN A 7 -12.97 9.35 -0.80
C ASN A 7 -12.27 8.61 0.35
N ALA A 8 -10.98 8.27 0.25
CA ALA A 8 -10.25 7.69 1.37
C ALA A 8 -10.28 8.62 2.59
N THR A 9 -10.47 8.04 3.77
CA THR A 9 -10.28 8.74 5.04
C THR A 9 -8.79 8.84 5.39
N ASP A 10 -8.47 9.68 6.36
CA ASP A 10 -7.09 9.82 6.81
C ASP A 10 -6.58 8.53 7.46
N GLU A 11 -7.43 7.79 8.17
CA GLU A 11 -7.10 6.48 8.74
C GLU A 11 -6.80 5.43 7.66
N GLU A 12 -7.60 5.38 6.59
CA GLU A 12 -7.39 4.46 5.46
C GLU A 12 -6.09 4.78 4.72
N LYS A 13 -5.76 6.08 4.56
CA LYS A 13 -4.47 6.52 4.00
C LYS A 13 -3.31 6.20 4.93
N ALA A 14 -3.46 6.41 6.23
CA ALA A 14 -2.43 6.09 7.22
C ALA A 14 -2.12 4.59 7.23
N ALA A 15 -3.15 3.74 7.15
CA ALA A 15 -2.99 2.29 7.04
C ALA A 15 -2.23 1.90 5.77
N ALA A 16 -2.52 2.54 4.63
CA ALA A 16 -1.76 2.33 3.40
C ALA A 16 -0.29 2.77 3.52
N LYS A 17 -0.02 3.91 4.16
CA LYS A 17 1.36 4.39 4.40
C LYS A 17 2.14 3.42 5.29
N ALA A 18 1.52 2.89 6.34
CA ALA A 18 2.14 1.89 7.19
C ALA A 18 2.51 0.61 6.41
N LYS A 19 1.66 0.18 5.46
CA LYS A 19 1.97 -0.94 4.57
C LYS A 19 3.12 -0.62 3.60
N VAL A 20 3.25 0.63 3.13
CA VAL A 20 4.42 1.05 2.36
C VAL A 20 5.69 0.93 3.20
N ASP A 21 5.67 1.40 4.44
CA ASP A 21 6.83 1.31 5.34
C ASP A 21 7.24 -0.15 5.63
N GLU A 22 6.25 -1.04 5.79
CA GLU A 22 6.48 -2.48 5.92
C GLU A 22 7.08 -3.09 4.65
N ALA A 23 6.54 -2.75 3.47
CA ALA A 23 7.06 -3.22 2.19
C ALA A 23 8.50 -2.73 1.94
N VAL A 24 8.80 -1.48 2.27
CA VAL A 24 10.16 -0.91 2.22
C VAL A 24 11.11 -1.69 3.13
N THR A 25 10.68 -1.97 4.37
CA THR A 25 11.49 -2.71 5.35
C THR A 25 11.76 -4.13 4.86
N THR A 26 10.72 -4.82 4.36
CA THR A 26 10.83 -6.17 3.80
C THR A 26 11.76 -6.21 2.60
N ALA A 27 11.64 -5.25 1.67
CA ALA A 27 12.50 -5.17 0.49
C ALA A 27 13.97 -4.97 0.87
N LYS A 28 14.27 -4.09 1.83
CA LYS A 28 15.64 -3.87 2.32
C LYS A 28 16.21 -5.14 2.97
N ASN A 29 15.43 -5.79 3.84
CA ASN A 29 15.85 -7.04 4.46
C ASN A 29 16.12 -8.15 3.44
N ALA A 30 15.34 -8.22 2.35
CA ALA A 30 15.56 -9.19 1.28
C ALA A 30 16.84 -8.89 0.48
N ILE A 31 17.14 -7.62 0.23
CA ILE A 31 18.39 -7.18 -0.39
C ILE A 31 19.59 -7.54 0.50
N ASP A 32 19.50 -7.27 1.80
CA ASP A 32 20.58 -7.56 2.76
C ASP A 32 20.88 -9.06 2.87
N GLN A 33 19.87 -9.92 2.67
CA GLN A 33 20.01 -11.37 2.68
C GLN A 33 20.50 -11.96 1.35
N ALA A 34 20.46 -11.20 0.25
CA ALA A 34 20.87 -11.69 -1.04
C ALA A 34 22.40 -11.89 -1.09
N THR A 35 22.85 -13.08 -1.51
CA THR A 35 24.27 -13.46 -1.51
C THR A 35 24.97 -13.22 -2.85
N ASN A 36 24.24 -12.79 -3.88
CA ASN A 36 24.76 -12.54 -5.22
C ASN A 36 23.92 -11.49 -5.96
N ASN A 37 24.45 -11.01 -7.09
CA ASN A 37 23.86 -9.93 -7.87
C ASN A 37 22.44 -10.25 -8.37
N ALA A 38 22.19 -11.47 -8.85
CA ALA A 38 20.87 -11.86 -9.34
C ALA A 38 19.81 -11.85 -8.23
N GLY A 39 20.20 -12.25 -7.01
CA GLY A 39 19.34 -12.15 -5.83
C GLY A 39 19.01 -10.70 -5.46
N VAL A 40 20.00 -9.81 -5.52
CA VAL A 40 19.80 -8.37 -5.28
C VAL A 40 18.84 -7.76 -6.31
N ASP A 41 19.03 -8.07 -7.60
CA ASP A 41 18.16 -7.55 -8.66
C ASP A 41 16.71 -8.05 -8.52
N THR A 42 16.55 -9.33 -8.14
CA THR A 42 15.23 -9.92 -7.87
C THR A 42 14.57 -9.26 -6.66
N ALA A 43 15.28 -9.11 -5.54
CA ALA A 43 14.76 -8.48 -4.33
C ALA A 43 14.37 -7.02 -4.56
N LYS A 44 15.18 -6.28 -5.34
CA LYS A 44 14.88 -4.91 -5.76
C LYS A 44 13.60 -4.85 -6.59
N THR A 45 13.47 -5.71 -7.61
CA THR A 45 12.30 -5.73 -8.50
C THR A 45 11.03 -6.02 -7.70
N ASN A 46 11.03 -7.09 -6.91
CA ASN A 46 9.90 -7.47 -6.05
C ASN A 46 9.56 -6.39 -5.03
N GLY A 47 10.57 -5.74 -4.45
CA GLY A 47 10.39 -4.65 -3.50
C GLY A 47 9.72 -3.43 -4.11
N VAL A 48 10.17 -3.01 -5.30
CA VAL A 48 9.56 -1.89 -6.04
C VAL A 48 8.12 -2.21 -6.41
N ASP A 49 7.85 -3.41 -6.95
CA ASP A 49 6.50 -3.84 -7.31
C ASP A 49 5.57 -3.87 -6.08
N SER A 50 6.06 -4.39 -4.95
CA SER A 50 5.29 -4.45 -3.71
C SER A 50 4.93 -3.06 -3.20
N ILE A 51 5.87 -2.11 -3.23
CA ILE A 51 5.65 -0.72 -2.79
C ILE A 51 4.64 -0.03 -3.71
N ASN A 52 4.79 -0.17 -5.03
CA ASN A 52 3.93 0.50 -6.01
C ASN A 52 2.49 -0.03 -5.99
N ASN A 53 2.28 -1.27 -5.55
CA ASN A 53 0.95 -1.88 -5.46
C ASN A 53 0.19 -1.52 -4.18
N VAL A 54 0.79 -0.79 -3.24
CA VAL A 54 0.09 -0.39 -2.01
C VAL A 54 -0.85 0.79 -2.28
N GLN A 55 -2.14 0.58 -2.03
CA GLN A 55 -3.19 1.60 -2.16
C GLN A 55 -4.12 1.61 -0.93
N PRO A 56 -4.77 2.74 -0.62
CA PRO A 56 -5.79 2.78 0.43
C PRO A 56 -7.00 1.95 0.05
N THR A 57 -7.55 1.22 1.02
CA THR A 57 -8.87 0.59 0.89
C THR A 57 -9.91 1.62 1.31
N VAL A 58 -10.68 2.13 0.33
CA VAL A 58 -11.76 3.08 0.59
C VAL A 58 -13.00 2.31 1.00
N VAL A 59 -13.48 2.56 2.22
CA VAL A 59 -14.64 1.86 2.78
C VAL A 59 -15.60 2.88 3.39
N LYS A 60 -15.11 3.73 4.30
CA LYS A 60 -16.00 4.41 5.25
C LYS A 60 -16.95 5.41 4.60
N LYS A 61 -16.47 6.20 3.63
CA LYS A 61 -17.31 7.17 2.92
C LYS A 61 -18.24 6.50 1.92
N ASP A 62 -17.81 5.41 1.29
CA ASP A 62 -18.60 4.70 0.27
C ASP A 62 -19.77 3.95 0.92
N GLU A 63 -19.54 3.28 2.05
CA GLU A 63 -20.60 2.67 2.87
C GLU A 63 -21.61 3.72 3.35
N ALA A 64 -21.14 4.88 3.82
CA ALA A 64 -22.01 5.95 4.32
C ALA A 64 -22.92 6.52 3.21
N LYS A 65 -22.38 6.76 2.00
CA LYS A 65 -23.18 7.21 0.85
C LYS A 65 -24.21 6.16 0.45
N THR A 66 -23.80 4.90 0.35
CA THR A 66 -24.68 3.78 0.02
C THR A 66 -25.85 3.67 1.02
N ALA A 67 -25.59 3.85 2.32
CA ALA A 67 -26.64 3.81 3.33
C ALA A 67 -27.66 4.94 3.19
N ILE A 68 -27.23 6.14 2.78
CA ILE A 68 -28.13 7.28 2.54
C ILE A 68 -28.96 7.04 1.28
N GLU A 69 -28.35 6.57 0.19
CA GLU A 69 -29.04 6.28 -1.06
C GLU A 69 -30.14 5.23 -0.88
N ASN A 70 -29.89 4.20 -0.07
CA ASN A 70 -30.87 3.16 0.23
C ASN A 70 -32.04 3.64 1.13
N ALA A 71 -31.90 4.78 1.80
CA ALA A 71 -32.92 5.34 2.67
C ALA A 71 -33.86 6.34 1.97
N ALA A 72 -33.55 6.73 0.72
CA ALA A 72 -34.33 7.66 -0.10
C ALA A 72 -35.41 6.94 -0.93
#